data_AF-A0A9P5BGG6-F1
#
_entry.id   AF-A0A9P5BGG6-F1
#
_cell.length_a   1.000
_cell.length_b   1.000
_cell.length_c   1.000
_cell.angle_alpha   90.00
_cell.angle_beta   90.00
_cell.angle_gamma   90.00
#
_symmetry.space_group_name_H-M   'P 1'
#
loop_
_entity.id
_entity.type
_entity.pdbx_description
1 polymer ?
#
loop_
_entity_poly.entity_id
_entity_poly.type
_entity_poly.pdbx_seq_one_letter_code
_entity_poly.pdbx_strand_id
1 'polypeptide(L)'
;MSSPVPMPTARQAELHDRFKQYLSRERQGPPIEVLKAAKALVKEEGLNPYHAAHLHMKLAEIPEMGLYHATEGVKTLTQLIKTNDSATIKVQLQEATKIMLERQNVEKAWMENQSTMTLECRAAALRNRYMGYFSSLERDQSSPREQKQEEYDPFMFDSAVKKARTADSGGEKEYEEQKEKGNLYEDAWALLAL
;
A
#
# COMPACT_ATOMS: atom_id res chain seq x y z
N MET A 1 5.09 34.64 7.05
CA MET A 1 5.07 33.22 6.65
C MET A 1 5.52 32.42 7.86
N SER A 2 4.64 31.61 8.45
CA SER A 2 5.02 30.81 9.62
C SER A 2 5.93 29.69 9.13
N SER A 3 7.15 29.63 9.67
CA SER A 3 7.99 28.45 9.52
C SER A 3 7.24 27.25 10.11
N PRO A 4 7.31 26.04 9.51
CA PRO A 4 6.68 24.86 10.08
C PRO A 4 7.28 24.65 11.48
N VAL A 5 6.43 24.45 12.48
CA VAL A 5 6.90 24.11 13.83
C VAL A 5 7.67 22.79 13.70
N PRO A 6 8.95 22.72 14.09
CA PRO A 6 9.70 21.49 14.02
C PRO A 6 9.00 20.44 14.90
N MET A 7 8.72 19.29 14.31
CA MET A 7 8.04 18.20 14.98
C MET A 7 8.84 17.77 16.23
N PRO A 8 8.18 17.46 17.36
CA PRO A 8 8.89 16.93 18.52
C PRO A 8 9.66 15.65 18.16
N THR A 9 10.94 15.56 18.56
CA THR A 9 11.81 14.41 18.25
C THR A 9 11.21 13.08 18.71
N ALA A 10 10.42 13.08 19.79
CA ALA A 10 9.69 11.91 20.26
C ALA A 10 8.65 11.38 19.25
N ARG A 11 7.96 12.27 18.54
CA ARG A 11 6.98 11.90 17.52
C ARG A 11 7.66 11.31 16.28
N GLN A 12 8.80 11.86 15.88
CA GLN A 12 9.60 11.29 14.79
C GLN A 12 10.10 9.88 15.11
N ALA A 13 10.56 9.65 16.34
CA ALA A 13 10.96 8.32 16.80
C ALA A 13 9.79 7.33 16.79
N GLU A 14 8.62 7.74 17.30
CA GLU A 14 7.40 6.92 17.29
C GLU A 14 6.99 6.52 15.86
N LEU A 15 6.97 7.47 14.92
CA LEU A 15 6.59 7.19 13.52
C LEU A 15 7.59 6.27 12.83
N HIS A 16 8.88 6.42 13.15
CA HIS A 16 9.91 5.52 12.66
C HIS A 16 9.75 4.09 13.21
N ASP A 17 9.43 3.95 14.49
CA ASP A 17 9.18 2.64 15.10
C ASP A 17 7.90 1.98 14.54
N ARG A 18 6.85 2.77 14.31
CA ARG A 18 5.64 2.30 13.61
C ARG A 18 5.92 1.85 12.17
N PHE A 19 6.80 2.55 11.45
CA PHE A 19 7.23 2.13 10.12
C PHE A 19 8.03 0.82 10.16
N LYS A 20 8.91 0.63 11.15
CA LYS A 20 9.60 -0.65 11.35
C LYS A 20 8.63 -1.81 11.62
N GLN A 21 7.63 -1.57 12.47
CA GLN A 21 6.57 -2.55 12.71
C GLN A 21 5.79 -2.87 11.43
N TYR A 22 5.51 -1.85 10.60
CA TYR A 22 4.93 -2.05 9.27
C TYR A 22 5.81 -2.96 8.40
N LEU A 23 7.12 -2.72 8.31
CA LEU A 23 8.03 -3.56 7.51
C LEU A 23 8.04 -5.02 7.97
N SER A 24 7.98 -5.26 9.28
CA SER A 24 7.83 -6.62 9.82
C SER A 24 6.53 -7.27 9.36
N ARG A 25 5.42 -6.52 9.36
CA ARG A 25 4.13 -6.99 8.83
C ARG A 25 4.18 -7.22 7.33
N GLU A 26 4.80 -6.35 6.55
CA GLU A 26 4.90 -6.50 5.10
C GLU A 26 5.60 -7.81 4.70
N ARG A 27 6.59 -8.24 5.49
CA ARG A 27 7.33 -9.49 5.26
C ARG A 27 6.56 -10.75 5.64
N GLN A 28 5.73 -10.70 6.68
CA GLN A 28 5.22 -11.91 7.36
C GLN A 28 3.71 -11.92 7.62
N GLY A 29 3.05 -10.77 7.48
CA GLY A 29 1.66 -10.57 7.83
C GLY A 29 0.69 -10.86 6.68
N PRO A 30 -0.60 -11.01 6.98
CA PRO A 30 -1.65 -11.11 5.96
C PRO A 30 -1.66 -9.87 5.04
N PRO A 31 -1.91 -9.98 3.73
CA PRO A 31 -1.75 -8.87 2.80
C PRO A 31 -2.75 -7.76 3.10
N ILE A 32 -3.95 -8.12 3.52
CA ILE A 32 -5.00 -7.18 3.95
C ILE A 32 -4.53 -6.35 5.13
N GLU A 33 -3.96 -6.99 6.16
CA GLU A 33 -3.45 -6.29 7.35
C GLU A 33 -2.25 -5.40 7.04
N VAL A 34 -1.42 -5.78 6.06
CA VAL A 34 -0.33 -4.95 5.55
C VAL A 34 -0.88 -3.69 4.89
N LEU A 35 -1.87 -3.83 4.01
CA LEU A 35 -2.48 -2.69 3.31
C LEU A 35 -3.23 -1.76 4.26
N LYS A 36 -3.93 -2.29 5.26
CA LYS A 36 -4.54 -1.49 6.34
C LYS A 36 -3.48 -0.69 7.10
N ALA A 37 -2.40 -1.34 7.51
CA ALA A 37 -1.31 -0.68 8.23
C ALA A 37 -0.65 0.42 7.36
N ALA A 38 -0.42 0.16 6.07
CA ALA A 38 0.11 1.16 5.15
C ALA A 38 -0.81 2.39 5.04
N LYS A 39 -2.12 2.16 4.86
CA LYS A 39 -3.11 3.22 4.73
C LYS A 39 -3.25 4.07 6.00
N ALA A 40 -3.17 3.45 7.17
CA ALA A 40 -3.19 4.19 8.44
C ALA A 40 -1.94 5.03 8.60
N LEU A 41 -0.77 4.47 8.28
CA LEU A 41 0.51 5.13 8.50
C LEU A 41 0.81 6.25 7.51
N VAL A 42 0.40 6.11 6.24
CA VAL A 42 0.68 7.12 5.20
C VAL A 42 -0.04 8.46 5.46
N LYS A 43 -1.11 8.45 6.26
CA LYS A 43 -1.85 9.66 6.65
C LYS A 43 -1.24 10.41 7.84
N GLU A 44 -0.21 9.84 8.48
CA GLU A 44 0.39 10.44 9.67
C GLU A 44 1.22 11.67 9.32
N GLU A 45 0.86 12.80 9.92
CA GLU A 45 1.61 14.04 9.76
C GLU A 45 3.05 13.86 10.29
N GLY A 46 4.01 14.31 9.48
CA GLY A 46 5.42 14.21 9.84
C GLY A 46 6.08 12.88 9.51
N LEU A 47 5.39 11.95 8.85
CA LEU A 47 6.03 10.73 8.35
C LEU A 47 7.24 11.09 7.47
N ASN A 48 8.34 10.37 7.67
CA ASN A 48 9.54 10.53 6.87
C ASN A 48 9.19 10.36 5.37
N PRO A 49 9.58 11.28 4.47
CA PRO A 49 9.22 11.19 3.05
C PRO A 49 9.68 9.91 2.35
N TYR A 50 10.79 9.29 2.78
CA TYR A 50 11.21 7.98 2.26
C TYR A 50 10.22 6.88 2.65
N HIS A 51 9.74 6.91 3.89
CA HIS A 51 8.72 5.97 4.37
C HIS A 51 7.38 6.23 3.66
N ALA A 52 6.99 7.50 3.51
CA ALA A 52 5.78 7.87 2.79
C ALA A 52 5.81 7.34 1.34
N ALA A 53 6.92 7.54 0.62
CA ALA A 53 7.10 7.01 -0.73
C ALA A 53 6.91 5.48 -0.77
N HIS A 54 7.53 4.73 0.15
CA HIS A 54 7.34 3.28 0.26
C HIS A 54 5.87 2.88 0.43
N LEU A 55 5.17 3.52 1.37
CA LEU A 55 3.77 3.21 1.65
C LEU A 55 2.85 3.59 0.49
N HIS A 56 3.11 4.72 -0.18
CA HIS A 56 2.41 5.10 -1.40
C HIS A 56 2.61 4.06 -2.51
N MET A 57 3.84 3.59 -2.72
CA MET A 57 4.09 2.54 -3.70
C MET A 57 3.41 1.22 -3.32
N LYS A 58 3.30 0.89 -2.03
CA LYS A 58 2.54 -0.29 -1.61
C LYS A 58 1.05 -0.15 -1.90
N LEU A 59 0.46 1.00 -1.57
CA LEU A 59 -0.96 1.27 -1.79
C LEU A 59 -1.31 1.46 -3.27
N ALA A 60 -0.32 1.77 -4.12
CA ALA A 60 -0.47 1.83 -5.56
C ALA A 60 -0.90 0.49 -6.19
N GLU A 61 -0.70 -0.63 -5.48
CA GLU A 61 -1.12 -1.96 -5.91
C GLU A 61 -2.63 -2.14 -5.96
N ILE A 62 -3.35 -1.42 -5.09
CA ILE A 62 -4.79 -1.57 -4.89
C ILE A 62 -5.54 -0.91 -6.07
N PRO A 63 -6.48 -1.60 -6.72
CA PRO A 63 -7.37 -0.98 -7.71
C PRO A 63 -8.14 0.22 -7.13
N GLU A 64 -8.62 1.13 -7.99
CA GLU A 64 -9.37 2.36 -7.65
C GLU A 64 -8.59 3.44 -6.90
N MET A 65 -7.75 3.10 -5.91
CA MET A 65 -6.89 4.04 -5.19
C MET A 65 -5.44 4.06 -5.71
N GLY A 66 -5.10 3.09 -6.57
CA GLY A 66 -3.72 2.84 -7.00
C GLY A 66 -3.10 3.99 -7.78
N LEU A 67 -3.87 4.64 -8.65
CA LEU A 67 -3.40 5.80 -9.41
C LEU A 67 -3.05 6.97 -8.48
N TYR A 68 -3.94 7.29 -7.54
CA TYR A 68 -3.69 8.36 -6.55
C TYR A 68 -2.40 8.12 -5.78
N HIS A 69 -2.23 6.91 -5.23
CA HIS A 69 -1.03 6.61 -4.45
C HIS A 69 0.23 6.54 -5.30
N ALA A 70 0.16 6.05 -6.55
CA ALA A 70 1.29 6.09 -7.46
C ALA A 70 1.72 7.54 -7.78
N THR A 71 0.76 8.44 -8.02
CA THR A 71 1.02 9.86 -8.25
C THR A 71 1.67 10.53 -7.04
N GLU A 72 1.13 10.31 -5.83
CA GLU A 72 1.74 10.87 -4.61
C GLU A 72 3.13 10.26 -4.31
N GLY A 73 3.36 8.99 -4.65
CA GLY A 73 4.68 8.36 -4.59
C GLY A 73 5.70 9.03 -5.50
N VAL A 74 5.36 9.24 -6.78
CA VAL A 74 6.20 9.96 -7.75
C VAL A 74 6.48 11.39 -7.29
N LYS A 75 5.47 12.10 -6.79
CA LYS A 75 5.60 13.47 -6.27
C LYS A 75 6.55 13.53 -5.07
N THR A 76 6.43 12.59 -4.13
CA THR A 76 7.31 12.49 -2.97
C THR A 76 8.76 12.22 -3.38
N LEU A 77 8.98 11.25 -4.28
CA LEU A 77 10.32 10.93 -4.79
C LEU A 77 10.93 12.09 -5.61
N THR A 78 10.10 12.82 -6.36
CA THR A 78 10.50 14.04 -7.09
C THR A 78 10.89 15.18 -6.15
N GLN A 79 10.32 15.25 -4.94
CA GLN A 79 10.77 16.20 -3.93
C GLN A 79 12.07 15.72 -3.29
N LEU A 80 12.18 14.43 -2.97
CA LEU A 80 13.37 13.83 -2.38
C LEU A 80 14.61 14.01 -3.26
N ILE A 81 14.51 13.77 -4.57
CA ILE A 81 15.65 13.89 -5.50
C ILE A 81 16.24 15.31 -5.54
N LYS A 82 15.43 16.34 -5.27
CA LYS A 82 15.90 17.73 -5.20
C LYS A 82 16.79 17.98 -3.98
N THR A 83 16.61 17.19 -2.93
CA THR A 83 17.34 17.31 -1.65
C THR A 83 18.43 16.25 -1.47
N ASN A 84 18.30 15.11 -2.16
CA ASN A 84 19.23 14.00 -2.14
C ASN A 84 19.26 13.34 -3.53
N ASP A 85 20.29 13.66 -4.34
CA ASP A 85 20.42 13.14 -5.70
C ASP A 85 21.06 11.74 -5.75
N SER A 86 20.60 10.83 -4.90
CA SER A 86 21.15 9.48 -4.83
C SER A 86 20.70 8.62 -6.02
N ALA A 87 21.57 7.70 -6.43
CA ALA A 87 21.22 6.71 -7.46
C ALA A 87 19.99 5.88 -7.07
N THR A 88 19.85 5.57 -5.79
CA THR A 88 18.70 4.84 -5.24
C THR A 88 17.38 5.57 -5.48
N ILE A 89 17.31 6.87 -5.21
CA ILE A 89 16.09 7.67 -5.42
C ILE A 89 15.76 7.76 -6.91
N LYS A 90 16.77 7.86 -7.79
CA LYS A 90 16.57 7.85 -9.24
C LYS A 90 15.91 6.56 -9.72
N VAL A 91 16.40 5.40 -9.27
CA VAL A 91 15.83 4.09 -9.61
C VAL A 91 14.39 3.98 -9.09
N GLN A 92 14.15 4.34 -7.82
CA GLN A 92 12.81 4.33 -7.24
C GLN A 92 11.84 5.25 -7.99
N LEU A 93 12.29 6.45 -8.38
CA LEU A 93 11.47 7.39 -9.14
C LEU A 93 11.12 6.86 -10.54
N GLN A 94 12.05 6.21 -11.22
CA GLN A 94 11.80 5.57 -12.52
C GLN A 94 10.76 4.46 -12.40
N GLU A 95 10.90 3.59 -11.39
CA GLU A 95 9.95 2.52 -11.13
C GLU A 95 8.57 3.06 -10.74
N ALA A 96 8.52 4.04 -9.85
CA ALA A 96 7.28 4.70 -9.45
C ALA A 96 6.57 5.37 -10.64
N THR A 97 7.32 6.00 -11.54
CA THR A 97 6.77 6.64 -12.74
C THR A 97 6.18 5.59 -13.69
N LYS A 98 6.88 4.47 -13.88
CA LYS A 98 6.36 3.34 -14.68
C LYS A 98 5.05 2.82 -14.11
N ILE A 99 5.01 2.54 -12.80
CA ILE A 99 3.79 2.07 -12.13
C ILE A 99 2.66 3.08 -12.26
N MET A 100 2.93 4.38 -12.08
CA MET A 100 1.91 5.43 -12.25
C MET A 100 1.32 5.43 -13.66
N LEU A 101 2.14 5.30 -14.70
CA LEU A 101 1.67 5.25 -16.08
C LEU A 101 0.85 3.98 -16.37
N GLU A 102 1.28 2.83 -15.85
CA GLU A 102 0.52 1.58 -15.93
C GLU A 102 -0.85 1.72 -15.26
N ARG A 103 -0.89 2.30 -14.05
CA ARG A 103 -2.15 2.56 -13.33
C ARG A 103 -3.03 3.54 -14.08
N GLN A 104 -2.47 4.60 -14.66
CA GLN A 104 -3.22 5.55 -15.47
C GLN A 104 -3.92 4.87 -16.65
N ASN A 105 -3.22 3.97 -17.36
CA ASN A 105 -3.80 3.24 -18.47
C ASN A 105 -4.91 2.27 -18.03
N VAL A 106 -4.68 1.54 -16.93
CA VAL A 106 -5.67 0.61 -16.37
C VAL A 106 -6.92 1.35 -15.91
N GLU A 107 -6.77 2.44 -15.15
CA GLU A 107 -7.92 3.22 -14.67
C GLU A 107 -8.65 3.93 -15.81
N LYS A 108 -7.94 4.42 -16.83
CA LYS A 108 -8.58 5.01 -18.02
C LYS A 108 -9.46 3.98 -18.74
N ALA A 109 -8.93 2.80 -19.04
CA ALA A 109 -9.69 1.73 -19.70
C ALA A 109 -10.90 1.29 -18.85
N TRP A 110 -10.73 1.25 -17.53
CA TRP A 110 -11.81 0.92 -16.62
C TRP A 110 -12.91 1.99 -16.57
N MET A 111 -12.55 3.28 -16.54
CA MET A 111 -13.50 4.40 -16.58
C MET A 111 -14.27 4.47 -17.90
N GLU A 112 -13.61 4.20 -19.03
CA GLU A 112 -14.27 4.11 -20.34
C GLU A 112 -15.35 3.02 -20.32
N ASN A 113 -15.03 1.84 -19.77
CA ASN A 113 -16.00 0.75 -19.61
C ASN A 113 -17.16 1.12 -18.66
N GLN A 114 -16.85 1.75 -17.50
CA GLN A 114 -17.84 2.21 -16.53
C GLN A 114 -18.85 3.21 -17.10
N SER A 115 -18.40 4.10 -17.99
CA SER A 115 -19.23 5.16 -18.58
C SER A 115 -20.47 4.62 -19.31
N THR A 116 -20.40 3.37 -19.78
CA THR A 116 -21.48 2.67 -20.50
C THR A 116 -22.43 1.88 -19.60
N MET A 117 -22.12 1.74 -18.30
CA MET A 117 -22.88 0.93 -17.35
C MET A 117 -23.97 1.74 -16.63
N THR A 118 -25.05 1.07 -16.24
CA THR A 118 -26.06 1.61 -15.29
C THR A 118 -25.48 1.75 -13.89
N LEU A 119 -26.09 2.57 -13.03
CA LEU A 119 -25.56 2.88 -11.70
C LEU A 119 -25.43 1.63 -10.79
N GLU A 120 -26.40 0.73 -10.85
CA GLU A 120 -26.36 -0.56 -10.13
C GLU A 120 -25.25 -1.49 -10.66
N CYS A 121 -25.08 -1.55 -11.98
CA CYS A 121 -23.99 -2.32 -12.61
C CYS A 121 -22.62 -1.77 -12.25
N ARG A 122 -22.46 -0.43 -12.12
CA ARG A 122 -21.19 0.18 -11.69
C ARG A 122 -20.81 -0.23 -10.27
N ALA A 123 -21.75 -0.18 -9.33
CA ALA A 123 -21.50 -0.57 -7.94
C ALA A 123 -21.13 -2.06 -7.83
N ALA A 124 -21.81 -2.93 -8.58
CA ALA A 124 -21.48 -4.35 -8.63
C ALA A 124 -20.09 -4.60 -9.28
N ALA A 125 -19.77 -3.90 -10.37
CA ALA A 125 -18.48 -4.03 -11.05
C ALA A 125 -17.30 -3.57 -10.17
N LEU A 126 -17.47 -2.45 -9.47
CA LEU A 126 -16.52 -1.96 -8.46
C LEU A 126 -16.28 -3.01 -7.38
N ARG A 127 -17.35 -3.55 -6.79
CA ARG A 127 -17.26 -4.58 -5.74
C ARG A 127 -16.54 -5.83 -6.24
N ASN A 128 -16.82 -6.26 -7.47
CA ASN A 128 -16.20 -7.44 -8.07
C ASN A 128 -14.71 -7.22 -8.36
N ARG A 129 -14.31 -6.03 -8.85
CA ARG A 129 -12.91 -5.68 -9.10
C ARG A 129 -12.10 -5.70 -7.82
N TYR A 130 -12.65 -5.11 -6.77
CA TYR A 130 -12.05 -5.09 -5.44
C TYR A 130 -11.93 -6.50 -4.84
N MET A 131 -13.03 -7.26 -4.79
CA MET A 131 -13.01 -8.64 -4.30
C MET A 131 -12.05 -9.53 -5.08
N GLY A 132 -12.01 -9.38 -6.42
CA GLY A 132 -11.09 -10.11 -7.28
C GLY A 132 -9.63 -9.89 -6.89
N TYR A 133 -9.24 -8.64 -6.63
CA TYR A 133 -7.88 -8.30 -6.19
C TYR A 133 -7.54 -8.93 -4.83
N PHE A 134 -8.41 -8.80 -3.83
CA PHE A 134 -8.14 -9.38 -2.51
C PHE A 134 -8.13 -10.90 -2.51
N SER A 135 -9.03 -11.53 -3.28
CA SER A 135 -9.01 -12.97 -3.47
C SER A 135 -7.74 -13.44 -4.18
N SER A 136 -7.17 -12.67 -5.12
CA SER A 136 -5.86 -13.01 -5.70
C SER A 136 -4.72 -12.90 -4.68
N LEU A 137 -4.71 -11.86 -3.85
CA LEU A 137 -3.70 -11.68 -2.81
C LEU A 137 -3.68 -12.83 -1.79
N GLU A 138 -4.84 -13.34 -1.40
CA GLU A 138 -4.96 -14.46 -0.46
C GLU A 138 -4.48 -15.79 -1.08
N ARG A 139 -4.72 -16.00 -2.37
CA ARG A 139 -4.21 -17.18 -3.10
C ARG A 139 -2.68 -17.17 -3.20
N ASP A 140 -2.09 -16.01 -3.47
CA ASP A 140 -0.64 -15.85 -3.58
C ASP A 140 0.07 -16.13 -2.25
N GLN A 141 -0.59 -15.89 -1.11
CA GLN A 141 -0.09 -16.30 0.21
C GLN A 141 -0.22 -17.80 0.50
N SER A 142 -1.27 -18.43 -0.03
CA SER A 142 -1.56 -19.84 0.20
C SER A 142 -0.69 -20.77 -0.66
N SER A 143 -0.07 -20.24 -1.71
CA SER A 143 0.86 -20.97 -2.57
C SER A 143 2.22 -21.12 -1.88
N PRO A 144 2.88 -22.30 -1.91
CA PRO A 144 4.21 -22.45 -1.34
C PRO A 144 5.18 -21.52 -2.07
N ARG A 145 5.68 -20.49 -1.37
CA ARG A 145 6.80 -19.68 -1.88
C ARG A 145 7.99 -20.62 -2.14
N GLU A 146 8.27 -20.92 -3.40
CA GLU A 146 9.60 -21.38 -3.79
C GLU A 146 10.60 -20.33 -3.31
N GLN A 147 11.51 -20.73 -2.43
CA GLN A 147 12.57 -19.89 -1.89
C GLN A 147 13.52 -19.52 -3.04
N LYS A 148 13.20 -18.45 -3.77
CA LYS A 148 14.19 -17.78 -4.61
C LYS A 148 15.12 -16.99 -3.68
N GLN A 149 16.41 -17.22 -3.88
CA GLN A 149 17.53 -16.67 -3.11
C GLN A 149 17.36 -15.16 -2.87
N GLU A 150 17.67 -14.76 -1.65
CA GLU A 150 17.65 -13.39 -1.16
C GLU A 150 18.49 -12.47 -2.05
N GLU A 151 17.81 -11.61 -2.83
CA GLU A 151 18.43 -10.41 -3.37
C GLU A 151 18.59 -9.40 -2.23
N TYR A 152 19.79 -8.84 -2.13
CA TYR A 152 20.28 -8.04 -1.00
C TYR A 152 19.37 -6.83 -0.72
N ASP A 153 18.67 -6.83 0.43
CA ASP A 153 17.88 -5.70 0.94
C ASP A 153 18.82 -4.71 1.67
N PRO A 154 18.95 -3.45 1.21
CA PRO A 154 19.82 -2.44 1.84
C PRO A 154 19.48 -2.09 3.30
N PHE A 155 18.38 -2.61 3.86
CA PHE A 155 17.85 -2.25 5.18
C PHE A 155 17.94 -3.35 6.26
N MET A 156 18.73 -4.41 6.08
CA MET A 156 18.83 -5.50 7.05
C MET A 156 19.87 -5.28 8.15
N PHE A 157 19.44 -5.36 9.41
CA PHE A 157 20.27 -5.76 10.56
C PHE A 157 19.64 -7.02 11.16
N ASP A 158 20.48 -8.03 11.40
CA ASP A 158 20.11 -9.39 11.81
C ASP A 158 19.27 -9.42 13.09
N SER A 159 18.14 -10.13 13.05
CA SER A 159 17.65 -10.83 14.24
C SER A 159 16.92 -12.11 13.85
N ALA A 160 17.52 -13.23 14.26
CA ALA A 160 16.95 -14.55 14.15
C ALA A 160 16.00 -14.80 15.34
N VAL A 161 14.73 -15.10 15.09
CA VAL A 161 13.85 -15.73 16.08
C VAL A 161 13.01 -16.82 15.43
N LYS A 162 13.01 -17.98 16.11
CA LYS A 162 12.46 -19.28 15.69
C LYS A 162 10.93 -19.28 15.66
N LYS A 163 10.37 -19.99 14.67
CA LYS A 163 8.94 -20.31 14.52
C LYS A 163 8.44 -21.25 15.62
N ALA A 164 7.23 -20.99 16.12
CA ALA A 164 6.40 -21.96 16.84
C ALA A 164 5.08 -22.19 16.08
N ARG A 165 4.53 -23.40 16.21
CA ARG A 165 3.49 -24.01 15.36
C ARG A 165 2.07 -23.89 15.98
N THR A 166 1.10 -23.66 15.09
CA THR A 166 -0.33 -24.12 15.02
C THR A 166 -1.34 -23.83 16.14
N ALA A 167 -2.51 -23.28 15.77
CA ALA A 167 -3.82 -23.97 15.87
C ALA A 167 -4.94 -23.26 15.08
N ASP A 168 -5.86 -24.09 14.59
CA ASP A 168 -7.05 -23.89 13.76
C ASP A 168 -8.24 -23.30 14.55
N SER A 169 -8.99 -22.36 13.94
CA SER A 169 -10.34 -21.97 14.37
C SER A 169 -11.02 -21.17 13.24
N GLY A 170 -11.86 -21.87 12.48
CA GLY A 170 -12.72 -21.33 11.44
C GLY A 170 -14.06 -20.81 11.98
N GLY A 171 -14.57 -19.76 11.34
CA GLY A 171 -16.00 -19.40 11.40
C GLY A 171 -16.29 -17.90 11.51
N GLU A 172 -15.59 -17.17 12.40
CA GLU A 172 -15.96 -15.77 12.71
C GLU A 172 -15.11 -14.73 11.95
N LYS A 173 -13.88 -15.10 11.54
CA LYS A 173 -12.96 -14.19 10.83
C LYS A 173 -13.45 -13.75 9.46
N GLU A 174 -14.16 -14.62 8.73
CA GLU A 174 -14.60 -14.31 7.36
C GLU A 174 -15.64 -13.18 7.31
N TYR A 175 -16.51 -13.09 8.32
CA TYR A 175 -17.54 -12.04 8.39
C TYR A 175 -16.95 -10.67 8.75
N GLU A 176 -15.98 -10.62 9.68
CA GLU A 176 -15.24 -9.40 9.99
C GLU A 176 -14.38 -8.98 8.79
N GLU A 177 -13.65 -9.90 8.15
CA GLU A 177 -12.85 -9.60 6.96
C GLU A 177 -13.71 -9.07 5.79
N GLN A 178 -14.91 -9.61 5.57
CA GLN A 178 -15.81 -9.08 4.53
C GLN A 178 -16.30 -7.66 4.85
N LYS A 179 -16.59 -7.36 6.11
CA LYS A 179 -16.98 -6.02 6.56
C LYS A 179 -15.81 -5.03 6.46
N GLU A 180 -14.61 -5.49 6.76
CA GLU A 180 -13.37 -4.71 6.67
C GLU A 180 -12.91 -4.45 5.23
N LYS A 181 -13.08 -5.44 4.33
CA LYS A 181 -12.98 -5.26 2.87
C LYS A 181 -13.98 -4.19 2.41
N GLY A 182 -15.17 -4.16 3.00
CA GLY A 182 -16.18 -3.11 2.80
C GLY A 182 -15.73 -1.70 3.23
N ASN A 183 -15.04 -1.55 4.36
CA ASN A 183 -14.54 -0.24 4.81
C ASN A 183 -13.47 0.35 3.88
N LEU A 184 -12.60 -0.50 3.33
CA LEU A 184 -11.66 -0.06 2.30
C LEU A 184 -12.36 0.31 0.98
N TYR A 185 -13.49 -0.34 0.66
CA TYR A 185 -14.36 -0.01 -0.48
C TYR A 185 -15.06 1.35 -0.32
N GLU A 186 -15.62 1.64 0.86
CA GLU A 186 -16.25 2.96 1.12
C GLU A 186 -15.24 4.11 1.02
N ASP A 187 -14.01 3.89 1.49
CA ASP A 187 -12.94 4.88 1.36
C ASP A 187 -12.44 5.05 -0.09
N ALA A 188 -12.43 3.99 -0.90
CA ALA A 188 -12.15 4.11 -2.34
C ALA A 188 -13.24 4.93 -3.04
N TRP A 189 -14.49 4.75 -2.62
CA TRP A 189 -15.63 5.54 -3.09
C TRP A 189 -15.52 7.02 -2.70
N ALA A 190 -15.04 7.32 -1.48
CA ALA A 190 -14.83 8.68 -1.02
C ALA A 190 -13.75 9.44 -1.83
N LEU A 191 -12.76 8.74 -2.39
CA LEU A 191 -11.71 9.33 -3.22
C LEU A 191 -12.15 9.56 -4.68
N LEU A 192 -13.07 8.75 -5.20
CA LEU A 192 -13.66 8.92 -6.54
C LEU A 192 -14.78 9.99 -6.58
N ALA A 193 -15.20 10.49 -5.42
CA ALA A 193 -16.25 11.51 -5.28
C ALA A 193 -15.75 12.97 -5.31
N LEU A 194 -14.48 13.19 -5.70
CA LEU A 194 -13.88 14.51 -5.99
C LEU A 194 -13.91 14.80 -7.50
#